data_AF-A0A542Z9X3-F1
#
_entry.id   AF-A0A542Z9X3-F1
#
_cell.length_a   1.000
_cell.length_b   1.000
_cell.length_c   1.000
_cell.angle_alpha   90.00
_cell.angle_beta   90.00
_cell.angle_gamma   90.00
#
_symmetry.space_group_name_H-M   'P 1'
#
loop_
_entity.id
_entity.type
_entity.pdbx_description
1 polymer ?
#
loop_
_entity_poly.entity_id
_entity_poly.type
_entity_poly.pdbx_seq_one_letter_code
_entity_poly.pdbx_strand_id
1 'polypeptide(L)'
;MTATAGRRRRRCGERGSATVLALGLCLALGLLTVAGCALLTAVLASHRARAAADLSALAAAQRWLDGAPADLACAEARRVAGANGATVQTCAPVADLVTVIVVVPAGRLGPARARARAGPAPVDAG
;
A
#
# COMPACT_ATOMS: atom_id res chain seq x y z
N MET A 1 30.04 -68.65 -17.90
CA MET A 1 30.19 -67.76 -16.72
C MET A 1 30.94 -66.51 -17.16
N THR A 2 30.24 -65.43 -17.51
CA THR A 2 30.86 -64.15 -17.85
C THR A 2 30.22 -63.06 -17.00
N ALA A 3 31.05 -62.39 -16.22
CA ALA A 3 30.66 -61.43 -15.19
C ALA A 3 30.15 -60.12 -15.81
N THR A 4 28.97 -59.67 -15.37
CA THR A 4 28.45 -58.33 -15.65
C THR A 4 29.25 -57.30 -14.85
N ALA A 5 30.10 -56.54 -15.53
CA ALA A 5 30.81 -55.42 -14.94
C ALA A 5 29.81 -54.32 -14.53
N GLY A 6 29.49 -54.26 -13.24
CA GLY A 6 28.66 -53.22 -12.64
C GLY A 6 29.28 -51.84 -12.80
N ARG A 7 28.63 -51.00 -13.61
CA ARG A 7 29.03 -49.61 -13.86
C ARG A 7 28.78 -48.79 -12.57
N ARG A 8 29.78 -48.71 -11.68
CA ARG A 8 29.77 -47.79 -10.53
C ARG A 8 29.69 -46.35 -11.04
N ARG A 9 28.48 -45.78 -11.07
CA ARG A 9 28.27 -44.34 -11.24
C ARG A 9 28.99 -43.64 -10.10
N ARG A 10 30.10 -42.97 -10.41
CA ARG A 10 30.89 -42.18 -9.47
C ARG A 10 30.03 -41.02 -8.94
N ARG A 11 29.45 -41.17 -7.75
CA ARG A 11 28.85 -40.06 -6.97
C ARG A 11 29.96 -39.18 -6.36
N CYS A 12 30.83 -38.61 -7.20
CA CYS A 12 32.03 -37.90 -6.73
C CYS A 12 32.03 -36.37 -7.01
N GLY A 13 30.91 -35.77 -7.42
CA GLY A 13 30.76 -34.31 -7.54
C GLY A 13 29.47 -33.74 -6.91
N GLU A 14 28.59 -34.61 -6.38
CA GLU A 14 27.21 -34.26 -6.04
C GLU A 14 27.06 -33.55 -4.69
N ARG A 15 27.93 -33.82 -3.70
CA ARG A 15 27.78 -33.21 -2.35
C ARG A 15 28.03 -31.71 -2.35
N GLY A 16 29.07 -31.25 -3.06
CA GLY A 16 29.36 -29.82 -3.20
C GLY A 16 28.34 -29.10 -4.09
N SER A 17 27.96 -29.70 -5.21
CA SER A 17 26.95 -29.14 -6.13
C SER A 17 25.58 -29.03 -5.45
N ALA A 18 25.15 -30.06 -4.71
CA ALA A 18 23.89 -30.04 -3.97
C ALA A 18 23.87 -28.93 -2.90
N THR A 19 24.98 -28.68 -2.20
CA THR A 19 25.05 -27.57 -1.22
C THR A 19 25.00 -26.20 -1.90
N VAL A 20 25.64 -26.04 -3.06
CA VAL A 20 25.60 -24.77 -3.81
C VAL A 20 24.20 -24.50 -4.34
N LEU A 21 23.53 -25.52 -4.90
CA LEU A 21 22.15 -25.41 -5.37
C LEU A 21 21.19 -25.12 -4.21
N ALA A 22 21.34 -25.81 -3.08
CA ALA A 22 20.55 -25.57 -1.89
C ALA A 22 20.73 -24.13 -1.38
N LEU A 23 21.97 -23.65 -1.29
CA LEU A 23 22.26 -22.28 -0.89
C LEU A 23 21.65 -21.27 -1.87
N GLY A 24 21.78 -21.51 -3.18
CA GLY A 24 21.18 -20.67 -4.23
C GLY A 24 19.66 -20.60 -4.11
N LEU A 25 18.99 -21.72 -3.86
CA LEU A 25 17.54 -21.77 -3.65
C LEU A 25 17.13 -21.02 -2.37
N CYS A 26 17.85 -21.22 -1.27
CA CYS A 26 17.59 -20.51 -0.01
C CYS A 26 17.76 -18.99 -0.19
N LEU A 27 18.80 -18.55 -0.89
CA LEU A 27 19.01 -17.14 -1.20
C LEU A 27 17.91 -16.60 -2.11
N ALA A 28 17.51 -17.33 -3.15
CA ALA A 28 16.42 -16.94 -4.04
C ALA A 28 15.09 -16.79 -3.28
N LEU A 29 14.73 -17.76 -2.45
CA LEU A 29 13.52 -17.70 -1.61
C LEU A 29 13.60 -16.55 -0.61
N GLY A 30 14.77 -16.33 0.00
CA GLY A 30 15.00 -15.20 0.91
C GLY A 30 14.79 -13.85 0.20
N LEU A 31 15.37 -13.67 -0.99
CA LEU A 31 15.21 -12.46 -1.80
C LEU A 31 13.74 -12.25 -2.20
N LEU A 32 13.06 -13.29 -2.66
CA LEU A 32 11.63 -13.23 -2.99
C LEU A 32 10.77 -12.84 -1.79
N THR A 33 11.09 -13.37 -0.61
CA THR A 33 10.37 -13.04 0.63
C THR A 33 10.58 -11.59 1.02
N VAL A 34 11.83 -11.11 1.01
CA VAL A 34 12.16 -9.70 1.31
C VAL A 34 11.49 -8.75 0.32
N ALA A 35 11.53 -9.07 -0.98
CA ALA A 35 10.86 -8.30 -2.03
C ALA A 35 9.33 -8.28 -1.82
N GLY A 36 8.74 -9.44 -1.50
CA GLY A 36 7.31 -9.56 -1.19
C GLY A 36 6.90 -8.73 0.02
N CYS A 37 7.68 -8.76 1.11
CA CYS A 37 7.45 -7.92 2.28
C CYS A 37 7.52 -6.43 1.94
N ALA A 38 8.51 -6.01 1.16
CA ALA A 38 8.64 -4.61 0.73
C ALA A 38 7.41 -4.17 -0.09
N LEU A 39 6.98 -4.97 -1.06
CA LEU A 39 5.77 -4.69 -1.86
C LEU A 39 4.52 -4.62 -0.97
N LEU A 40 4.34 -5.58 -0.07
CA LEU A 40 3.18 -5.61 0.82
C LEU A 40 3.12 -4.37 1.71
N THR A 41 4.26 -3.93 2.26
CA THR A 41 4.31 -2.70 3.07
C THR A 41 3.94 -1.45 2.26
N ALA A 42 4.35 -1.36 0.98
CA ALA A 42 3.96 -0.27 0.10
C ALA A 42 2.46 -0.27 -0.22
N VAL A 43 1.89 -1.44 -0.45
CA VAL A 43 0.45 -1.63 -0.71
C VAL A 43 -0.37 -1.27 0.52
N LEU A 44 0.03 -1.74 1.71
CA LEU A 44 -0.64 -1.40 2.97
C LEU A 44 -0.61 0.10 3.26
N ALA A 45 0.52 0.77 3.03
CA ALA A 45 0.61 2.22 3.21
C ALA A 45 -0.33 2.97 2.25
N SER A 46 -0.41 2.51 0.99
CA SER A 46 -1.32 3.07 -0.01
C SER A 46 -2.79 2.88 0.35
N HIS A 47 -3.16 1.70 0.84
CA HIS A 47 -4.53 1.43 1.32
C HIS A 47 -4.90 2.30 2.51
N ARG A 48 -4.00 2.46 3.48
CA ARG A 48 -4.22 3.36 4.62
C ARG A 48 -4.40 4.80 4.18
N ALA A 49 -3.57 5.28 3.24
CA ALA A 49 -3.71 6.64 2.71
C ALA A 49 -5.08 6.85 2.03
N ARG A 50 -5.54 5.89 1.21
CA ARG A 50 -6.86 5.97 0.56
C ARG A 50 -8.00 5.99 1.57
N ALA A 51 -8.01 5.04 2.51
CA ALA A 51 -9.03 4.99 3.57
C ALA A 51 -9.08 6.27 4.41
N ALA A 52 -7.92 6.81 4.79
CA ALA A 52 -7.85 8.07 5.50
C ALA A 52 -8.37 9.25 4.67
N ALA A 53 -8.06 9.29 3.37
CA ALA A 53 -8.56 10.33 2.46
C ALA A 53 -10.09 10.29 2.35
N ASP A 54 -10.66 9.10 2.13
CA ASP A 54 -12.11 8.91 1.95
C ASP A 54 -12.89 9.31 3.20
N LEU A 55 -12.46 8.84 4.38
CA LEU A 55 -13.10 9.21 5.66
C LEU A 55 -13.00 10.72 5.93
N SER A 56 -11.85 11.32 5.63
CA SER A 56 -11.65 12.76 5.81
C SER A 56 -12.50 13.59 4.85
N ALA A 57 -12.63 13.14 3.59
CA ALA A 57 -13.48 13.79 2.59
C ALA A 57 -14.96 13.71 2.96
N LEU A 58 -15.44 12.55 3.40
CA LEU A 58 -16.83 12.38 3.86
C LEU A 58 -17.12 13.22 5.10
N ALA A 59 -16.21 13.26 6.07
CA ALA A 59 -16.40 14.04 7.29
C ALA A 59 -16.46 15.56 7.01
N ALA A 60 -15.60 16.05 6.12
CA ALA A 60 -15.67 17.45 5.69
C ALA A 60 -16.91 17.73 4.82
N ALA A 61 -17.28 16.82 3.91
CA ALA A 61 -18.48 16.96 3.09
C ALA A 61 -19.75 17.03 3.95
N GLN A 62 -19.86 16.21 4.99
CA GLN A 62 -21.00 16.26 5.92
C GLN A 62 -21.12 17.64 6.57
N ARG A 63 -20.03 18.17 7.14
CA ARG A 63 -20.03 19.50 7.77
C ARG A 63 -20.34 20.62 6.77
N TRP A 64 -19.82 20.48 5.56
CA TRP A 64 -20.05 21.44 4.49
C TRP A 64 -21.52 21.46 4.04
N LEU A 65 -22.15 20.29 3.91
CA LEU A 65 -23.58 20.14 3.61
C LEU A 65 -24.47 20.65 4.75
N ASP A 66 -24.02 20.53 6.01
CA ASP A 66 -24.68 21.13 7.18
C ASP A 66 -24.55 22.67 7.23
N GLY A 67 -23.90 23.29 6.23
CA GLY A 67 -23.73 24.73 6.11
C GLY A 67 -22.57 25.30 6.94
N ALA A 68 -21.66 24.45 7.45
CA ALA A 68 -20.49 24.93 8.17
C ALA A 68 -19.54 25.69 7.21
N PRO A 69 -18.88 26.76 7.67
CA PRO A 69 -17.86 27.43 6.88
C PRO A 69 -16.69 26.50 6.55
N ALA A 70 -15.98 26.81 5.47
CA ALA A 70 -14.96 25.93 4.88
C ALA A 70 -13.82 25.59 5.87
N ASP A 71 -13.49 26.51 6.77
CA ASP A 71 -12.47 26.32 7.81
C ASP A 71 -12.88 25.24 8.83
N LEU A 72 -14.14 25.23 9.26
CA LEU A 72 -14.69 24.22 10.16
C LEU A 72 -14.83 22.85 9.49
N ALA A 73 -15.30 22.82 8.23
CA ALA A 73 -15.33 21.58 7.45
C ALA A 73 -13.91 20.99 7.27
N CYS A 74 -12.92 21.83 6.96
CA CYS A 74 -11.53 21.38 6.84
C CYS A 74 -10.88 21.05 8.20
N ALA A 75 -11.34 21.64 9.30
CA ALA A 75 -10.91 21.25 10.65
C ALA A 75 -11.39 19.83 10.99
N GLU A 76 -12.62 19.48 10.61
CA GLU A 76 -13.16 18.13 10.75
C GLU A 76 -12.34 17.10 9.94
N ALA A 77 -12.04 17.40 8.66
CA ALA A 77 -11.15 16.56 7.85
C ALA A 77 -9.78 16.36 8.52
N ARG A 78 -9.19 17.42 9.10
CA ARG A 78 -7.91 17.31 9.83
C ARG A 78 -8.02 16.41 11.06
N ARG A 79 -9.13 16.50 11.82
CA ARG A 79 -9.37 15.63 12.98
C ARG A 79 -9.44 14.17 12.56
N VAL A 80 -10.21 13.87 11.52
CA VAL A 80 -10.38 12.49 11.01
C VAL A 80 -9.09 11.97 10.39
N ALA A 81 -8.37 12.77 9.61
CA ALA A 81 -7.06 12.40 9.07
C ALA A 81 -6.07 12.05 10.19
N GLY A 82 -5.98 12.90 11.22
CA GLY A 82 -5.10 12.68 12.36
C GLY A 82 -5.43 11.40 13.13
N ALA A 83 -6.71 11.10 13.33
CA ALA A 83 -7.16 9.84 13.92
C ALA A 83 -6.78 8.60 13.09
N ASN A 84 -6.58 8.76 11.78
CA ASN A 84 -6.13 7.71 10.87
C ASN A 84 -4.61 7.72 10.61
N GLY A 85 -3.84 8.49 11.38
CA GLY A 85 -2.38 8.60 11.21
C GLY A 85 -1.96 9.31 9.91
N ALA A 86 -2.84 10.17 9.39
CA ALA A 86 -2.62 10.94 8.17
C ALA A 86 -2.60 12.45 8.46
N THR A 87 -1.93 13.20 7.62
CA THR A 87 -1.95 14.68 7.65
C THR A 87 -2.62 15.21 6.39
N VAL A 88 -3.56 16.14 6.54
CA VAL A 88 -4.20 16.82 5.40
C VAL A 88 -3.20 17.78 4.76
N GLN A 89 -2.90 17.57 3.49
CA GLN A 89 -2.09 18.48 2.67
C GLN A 89 -2.98 19.52 1.97
N THR A 90 -4.19 19.12 1.57
CA THR A 90 -5.14 20.00 0.87
C THR A 90 -6.56 19.64 1.27
N CYS A 91 -7.38 20.65 1.52
CA CYS A 91 -8.81 20.52 1.73
C CYS A 91 -9.49 21.66 0.97
N ALA A 92 -10.36 21.31 0.03
CA ALA A 92 -11.02 22.27 -0.85
C ALA A 92 -12.52 21.90 -0.99
N PRO A 93 -13.39 22.52 -0.18
CA PRO A 93 -14.84 22.52 -0.39
C PRO A 93 -15.19 23.48 -1.54
N VAL A 94 -15.93 22.99 -2.54
CA VAL A 94 -16.39 23.78 -3.70
C VAL A 94 -17.79 23.32 -4.09
N ALA A 95 -18.75 24.25 -4.13
CA ALA A 95 -20.17 23.94 -4.39
C ALA A 95 -20.67 22.84 -3.43
N ASP A 96 -20.99 21.64 -3.91
CA ASP A 96 -21.41 20.50 -3.07
C ASP A 96 -20.35 19.38 -3.00
N LEU A 97 -19.12 19.66 -3.45
CA LEU A 97 -18.03 18.70 -3.56
C LEU A 97 -16.84 19.12 -2.68
N VAL A 98 -16.34 18.20 -1.86
CA VAL A 98 -15.13 18.39 -1.06
C VAL A 98 -14.01 17.49 -1.57
N THR A 99 -12.87 18.10 -1.92
CA THR A 99 -11.64 17.36 -2.24
C THR A 99 -10.68 17.40 -1.07
N VAL A 100 -10.18 16.24 -0.65
CA VAL A 100 -9.14 16.12 0.39
C VAL A 100 -7.94 15.35 -0.16
N ILE A 101 -6.75 15.88 0.10
CA ILE A 101 -5.47 15.20 -0.15
C ILE A 101 -4.81 14.97 1.20
N VAL A 102 -4.48 13.72 1.50
CA VAL A 102 -3.79 13.33 2.74
C VAL A 102 -2.46 12.67 2.44
N VAL A 103 -1.59 12.72 3.45
CA VAL A 103 -0.27 12.09 3.43
C VAL A 103 -0.15 11.19 4.64
N VAL A 104 0.27 9.94 4.43
CA VAL A 104 0.55 8.95 5.48
C VAL A 104 2.03 8.61 5.46
N PRO A 105 2.74 8.65 6.60
CA PRO A 105 4.14 8.23 6.66
C PRO A 105 4.26 6.71 6.41
N ALA A 106 5.11 6.29 5.48
CA ALA A 106 5.38 4.87 5.17
C ALA A 106 6.85 4.46 5.39
N GLY A 107 7.52 5.11 6.34
CA GLY A 107 8.90 4.80 6.71
C GLY A 107 9.86 4.90 5.52
N ARG A 108 10.63 3.84 5.26
CA ARG A 108 11.69 3.79 4.25
C ARG A 108 11.20 3.88 2.80
N LEU A 109 9.90 3.69 2.57
CA LEU A 109 9.28 3.77 1.25
C LEU A 109 8.89 5.21 0.86
N GLY A 110 9.04 6.16 1.78
CA GLY A 110 8.56 7.53 1.60
C GLY A 110 7.07 7.70 1.92
N PRO A 111 6.57 8.93 1.96
CA PRO A 111 5.18 9.20 2.32
C PRO A 111 4.19 8.74 1.25
N ALA A 112 3.15 8.00 1.65
CA ALA A 112 2.04 7.63 0.77
C ALA A 112 1.03 8.78 0.68
N ARG A 113 0.68 9.19 -0.53
CA ARG A 113 -0.29 10.26 -0.78
C ARG A 113 -1.56 9.68 -1.40
N ALA A 114 -2.71 10.16 -0.96
CA ALA A 114 -3.99 9.80 -1.54
C ALA A 114 -4.91 11.02 -1.61
N ARG A 115 -5.77 11.00 -2.63
CA ARG A 115 -6.77 12.03 -2.88
C ARG A 115 -8.15 11.37 -2.91
N ALA A 116 -9.09 11.96 -2.18
CA ALA A 116 -10.49 11.58 -2.20
C ALA A 116 -11.36 12.79 -2.52
N ARG A 117 -12.55 12.52 -3.06
CA ARG A 117 -13.59 13.53 -3.31
C ARG A 117 -14.92 13.00 -2.78
N ALA A 118 -15.67 13.85 -2.10
CA ALA A 118 -17.00 13.53 -1.58
C ALA A 118 -17.99 14.62 -1.99
N GLY A 119 -19.10 14.23 -2.60
CA GLY A 119 -20.14 15.12 -3.10
C GLY A 119 -21.17 14.33 -3.92
N PRO A 120 -22.25 14.96 -4.40
CA PRO A 120 -23.25 14.29 -5.20
C PRO A 120 -22.64 13.68 -6.47
N ALA A 121 -23.18 12.54 -6.90
CA ALA A 121 -22.80 11.95 -8.17
C ALA A 121 -23.12 12.94 -9.30
N PRO A 122 -22.27 13.04 -10.35
CA PRO A 122 -22.63 13.80 -11.54
C PRO A 122 -23.98 13.31 -12.04
N VAL A 123 -24.95 14.20 -12.17
CA VAL A 123 -26.21 13.85 -12.84
C VAL A 123 -25.88 13.74 -14.32
N ASP A 124 -26.05 12.54 -14.89
CA ASP A 124 -25.96 12.35 -16.33
C ASP A 124 -27.14 13.12 -16.96
N ALA A 125 -26.87 14.31 -17.48
CA ALA A 125 -27.84 15.07 -18.27
C ALA A 125 -27.95 14.42 -19.65
N GLY A 126 -28.83 13.42 -19.76
CA GLY A 126 -29.30 12.85 -21.02
C GLY A 126 -30.36 13.72 -21.68
#